data_AF-A0A3V8RFN8-F1
#
_entry.id   AF-A0A3V8RFN8-F1
#
_cell.length_a   1.000
_cell.length_b   1.000
_cell.length_c   1.000
_cell.angle_alpha   90.00
_cell.angle_beta   90.00
_cell.angle_gamma   90.00
#
_symmetry.space_group_name_H-M   'P 1'
#
loop_
_entity.id
_entity.type
_entity.pdbx_description
1 polymer ?
#
loop_
_entity_poly.entity_id
_entity_poly.type
_entity_poly.pdbx_seq_one_letter_code
_entity_poly.pdbx_strand_id
1 'polypeptide(L)'
;MNSIAILEAVNTSYVPFNGQQIITAMAAGVAYVAMKPIVENLGMSWSTQQTKLMKQLQKFNCVHMNMVAADGKLRKLLCLPLKKLNGWLFSINPEKVRADIRDKLIKYQEECFTVLHDYWTKGKAENPRKKTSVDECTPLRDAVNMLVSKKHLMYPEAYAMIHQRFNVESIEELDASQIPQAIEYIHRVVLEGEFIGKQEELPAPKLDINFPISWFAENAPYAIIRQQCGDTVALDRSTLVECSPAYKLIDILTKAGYDVSAVRAELKALRHLMAEQSWALKEIASFAAIRDRACHSIKL
;
A
#
# COMPACT_ATOMS: atom_id res chain seq x y z
N MET A 1 48.77 24.61 -14.69
CA MET A 1 47.49 24.01 -15.14
C MET A 1 47.65 22.50 -15.04
N ASN A 2 46.95 21.88 -14.10
CA ASN A 2 47.14 20.49 -13.72
C ASN A 2 46.68 19.55 -14.84
N SER A 3 47.63 19.08 -15.65
CA SER A 3 47.45 17.90 -16.49
C SER A 3 47.33 16.69 -15.57
N ILE A 4 46.10 16.29 -15.24
CA ILE A 4 45.87 15.02 -14.54
C ILE A 4 46.11 13.91 -15.57
N ALA A 5 47.37 13.48 -15.69
CA ALA A 5 47.68 12.20 -16.31
C ALA A 5 47.25 11.14 -15.30
N ILE A 6 46.09 10.54 -15.53
CA ILE A 6 45.61 9.43 -14.69
C ILE A 6 46.53 8.25 -15.00
N LEU A 7 47.41 7.94 -14.06
CA LEU A 7 48.44 6.90 -14.18
C LEU A 7 47.85 5.49 -14.01
N GLU A 8 46.67 5.37 -13.41
CA GLU A 8 45.99 4.09 -13.16
C GLU A 8 45.06 3.72 -14.32
N ALA A 9 44.98 2.41 -14.61
CA ALA A 9 44.09 1.88 -15.63
C ALA A 9 42.62 2.14 -15.22
N VAL A 10 41.89 2.89 -16.04
CA VAL A 10 40.50 3.19 -15.78
C VAL A 10 39.62 2.13 -16.43
N ASN A 11 38.68 1.57 -15.66
CA ASN A 11 37.69 0.61 -16.18
C ASN A 11 36.88 1.27 -17.32
N THR A 12 36.79 0.57 -18.44
CA THR A 12 36.02 1.00 -19.61
C THR A 12 34.61 0.42 -19.57
N SER A 13 33.65 1.22 -20.03
CA SER A 13 32.25 0.83 -20.20
C SER A 13 31.75 1.31 -21.57
N TYR A 14 30.61 0.78 -22.00
CA TYR A 14 29.96 1.18 -23.23
C TYR A 14 28.69 1.94 -22.92
N VAL A 15 28.52 3.10 -23.55
CA VAL A 15 27.30 3.91 -23.44
C VAL A 15 26.62 3.94 -24.81
N PRO A 16 25.31 3.68 -24.90
CA PRO A 16 24.57 3.85 -26.14
C PRO A 16 24.47 5.34 -26.50
N PHE A 17 24.89 5.69 -27.71
CA PHE A 17 24.84 7.02 -28.27
C PHE A 17 24.39 6.97 -29.74
N ASN A 18 23.20 7.52 -30.02
CA ASN A 18 22.61 7.57 -31.36
C ASN A 18 22.58 6.20 -32.10
N GLY A 19 22.22 5.13 -31.38
CA GLY A 19 22.18 3.77 -31.92
C GLY A 19 23.53 3.07 -32.06
N GLN A 20 24.61 3.66 -31.55
CA GLN A 20 25.96 3.08 -31.53
C GLN A 20 26.50 3.00 -30.10
N GLN A 21 27.46 2.12 -29.86
CA GLN A 21 28.14 2.05 -28.57
C GLN A 21 29.42 2.88 -28.60
N ILE A 22 29.58 3.79 -27.64
CA ILE A 22 30.80 4.58 -27.46
C ILE A 22 31.57 4.14 -26.22
N ILE A 23 32.89 4.00 -26.37
CA ILE A 23 33.79 3.63 -25.29
C ILE A 23 33.90 4.82 -24.32
N THR A 24 33.53 4.58 -23.08
CA THR A 24 33.53 5.55 -21.99
C THR A 24 34.39 5.04 -20.84
N ALA A 25 35.06 5.91 -20.10
CA ALA A 25 35.74 5.56 -18.85
C ALA A 25 35.43 6.62 -17.78
N MET A 26 35.29 6.16 -16.53
CA MET A 26 34.97 7.02 -15.39
C MET A 26 36.25 7.43 -14.65
N ALA A 27 36.54 8.72 -14.61
CA ALA A 27 37.68 9.23 -13.85
C ALA A 27 37.32 10.48 -13.06
N ALA A 28 37.69 10.50 -11.78
CA ALA A 28 37.39 11.61 -10.86
C ALA A 28 35.91 12.05 -10.92
N GLY A 29 34.98 11.09 -10.98
CA GLY A 29 33.53 11.35 -11.05
C GLY A 29 33.03 11.88 -12.40
N VAL A 30 33.88 11.95 -13.42
CA VAL A 30 33.50 12.43 -14.76
C VAL A 30 33.62 11.30 -15.77
N ALA A 31 32.57 11.12 -16.58
CA ALA A 31 32.57 10.22 -17.73
C ALA A 31 33.35 10.84 -18.89
N TYR A 32 34.35 10.13 -19.41
CA TYR A 32 35.17 10.53 -20.55
C TYR A 32 35.01 9.56 -21.71
N VAL A 33 35.00 10.10 -22.93
CA VAL A 33 34.83 9.34 -24.17
C VAL A 33 36.10 9.39 -25.00
N ALA A 34 36.52 8.25 -25.54
CA ALA A 34 37.65 8.19 -26.46
C ALA A 34 37.28 8.81 -27.81
N MET A 35 38.00 9.85 -28.24
CA MET A 35 37.61 10.64 -29.42
C MET A 35 38.03 10.02 -30.75
N LYS A 36 39.13 9.25 -30.79
CA LYS A 36 39.66 8.68 -32.04
C LYS A 36 38.65 7.78 -32.77
N PRO A 37 38.00 6.79 -32.12
CA PRO A 37 36.99 5.96 -32.78
C PRO A 37 35.81 6.77 -33.34
N ILE A 38 35.38 7.81 -32.63
CA ILE A 38 34.26 8.66 -33.07
C ILE A 38 34.63 9.44 -34.33
N VAL A 39 35.82 10.04 -34.35
CA VAL A 39 36.29 10.82 -35.51
C VAL A 39 36.47 9.94 -36.74
N GLU A 40 37.04 8.75 -36.57
CA GLU A 40 37.24 7.77 -37.64
C GLU A 40 35.90 7.22 -38.16
N ASN A 41 34.94 6.95 -37.27
CA ASN A 41 33.58 6.55 -37.66
C ASN A 41 32.85 7.64 -38.46
N LEU A 42 33.14 8.92 -38.19
CA LEU A 42 32.63 10.05 -38.97
C LEU A 42 33.34 10.23 -40.34
N GLY A 43 34.37 9.43 -40.63
CA GLY A 43 35.18 9.52 -41.85
C GLY A 43 36.07 10.75 -41.92
N MET A 44 36.42 11.34 -40.77
CA MET A 44 37.28 12.51 -40.68
C MET A 44 38.72 12.11 -40.33
N SER A 45 39.69 12.96 -40.69
CA SER A 45 41.09 12.78 -40.27
C SER A 45 41.26 12.99 -38.77
N TRP A 46 41.71 11.94 -38.06
CA TRP A 46 42.02 12.00 -36.63
C TRP A 46 43.07 13.06 -36.29
N SER A 47 44.17 13.13 -37.05
CA SER A 47 45.27 14.06 -36.75
C SER A 47 44.79 15.52 -36.77
N THR A 48 43.97 15.89 -37.76
CA THR A 48 43.40 17.23 -37.88
C THR A 48 42.47 17.55 -36.71
N GLN A 49 41.59 16.61 -36.33
CA GLN A 49 40.66 16.83 -35.22
C GLN A 49 41.35 16.85 -33.87
N GLN A 50 42.37 16.01 -33.67
CA GLN A 50 43.21 16.02 -32.48
C GLN A 50 43.88 17.39 -32.28
N THR A 51 44.48 17.96 -33.35
CA THR A 51 45.07 19.30 -33.26
C THR A 51 44.04 20.37 -32.92
N LYS A 52 42.83 20.31 -33.49
CA LYS A 52 41.75 21.26 -33.17
C LYS A 52 41.31 21.16 -31.70
N LEU A 53 41.09 19.95 -31.21
CA LEU A 53 40.72 19.70 -29.81
C LEU A 53 41.80 20.19 -28.84
N MET A 54 43.09 19.96 -29.16
CA MET A 54 44.20 20.45 -28.36
C MET A 54 44.33 21.98 -28.40
N LYS A 55 44.06 22.63 -29.54
CA LYS A 55 44.01 24.11 -29.61
C LYS A 55 42.85 24.70 -28.79
N GLN A 56 41.77 23.94 -28.62
CA GLN A 56 40.58 24.34 -27.87
C GLN A 56 40.50 23.65 -26.51
N LEU A 57 41.66 23.37 -25.89
CA LEU A 57 41.76 22.62 -24.63
C LEU A 57 40.90 23.22 -23.53
N GLN A 58 40.87 24.55 -23.37
CA GLN A 58 40.07 25.24 -22.35
C GLN A 58 38.56 25.15 -22.57
N LYS A 59 38.11 25.01 -23.82
CA LYS A 59 36.69 24.91 -24.17
C LYS A 59 36.16 23.51 -23.88
N PHE A 60 36.95 22.51 -24.23
CA PHE A 60 36.53 21.10 -24.24
C PHE A 60 37.07 20.29 -23.05
N ASN A 61 38.10 20.77 -22.37
CA ASN A 61 38.78 20.10 -21.25
C ASN A 61 39.19 18.66 -21.60
N CYS A 62 39.78 18.47 -22.78
CA CYS A 62 40.26 17.15 -23.19
C CYS A 62 41.44 16.71 -22.33
N VAL A 63 41.52 15.41 -22.04
CA VAL A 63 42.59 14.82 -21.22
C VAL A 63 43.13 13.58 -21.92
N HIS A 64 44.43 13.32 -21.78
CA HIS A 64 45.00 12.05 -22.21
C HIS A 64 44.86 11.02 -21.10
N MET A 65 44.22 9.90 -21.39
CA MET A 65 44.00 8.81 -20.43
C MET A 65 44.62 7.51 -20.94
N ASN A 66 45.15 6.71 -20.03
CA ASN A 66 45.59 5.35 -20.33
C ASN A 66 44.37 4.42 -20.21
N MET A 67 43.84 3.96 -21.34
CA MET A 67 42.74 2.99 -21.37
C MET A 67 43.27 1.62 -21.80
N VAL A 68 42.71 0.58 -21.18
CA VAL A 68 42.91 -0.81 -21.62
C VAL A 68 42.10 -1.02 -22.89
N ALA A 69 42.77 -1.29 -23.99
CA ALA A 69 42.10 -1.67 -25.23
C ALA A 69 41.64 -3.15 -25.18
N ALA A 70 40.81 -3.57 -26.13
CA ALA A 70 40.26 -4.93 -26.19
C ALA A 70 41.35 -6.04 -26.24
N ASP A 71 42.58 -5.69 -26.62
CA ASP A 71 43.75 -6.57 -26.65
C ASP A 71 44.55 -6.59 -25.33
N GLY A 72 44.02 -6.00 -24.25
CA GLY A 72 44.65 -5.92 -22.94
C GLY A 72 45.82 -4.92 -22.85
N LYS A 73 46.12 -4.19 -23.93
CA LYS A 73 47.22 -3.22 -23.96
C LYS A 73 46.76 -1.83 -23.51
N LEU A 74 47.61 -1.15 -22.75
CA LEU A 74 47.40 0.24 -22.38
C LEU A 74 47.71 1.16 -23.56
N ARG A 75 46.73 1.98 -23.95
CA ARG A 75 46.90 3.03 -24.96
C ARG A 75 46.57 4.38 -24.36
N LYS A 76 47.44 5.36 -24.60
CA LYS A 76 47.18 6.76 -24.28
C LYS A 76 46.23 7.35 -25.32
N LEU A 77 44.98 7.56 -24.95
CA LEU A 77 43.92 8.08 -25.80
C LEU A 77 43.56 9.51 -25.41
N LEU A 78 43.34 10.38 -26.40
CA LEU A 78 42.75 11.69 -26.15
C LEU A 78 41.25 11.51 -25.90
N CYS A 79 40.81 11.91 -24.71
CA CYS A 79 39.46 11.74 -24.24
C CYS A 79 38.77 13.08 -23.99
N LEU A 80 37.48 13.13 -24.27
CA LEU A 80 36.61 14.29 -24.08
C LEU A 80 35.58 13.98 -22.98
N PRO A 81 35.31 14.90 -22.03
CA PRO A 81 34.19 14.72 -21.11
C PRO A 81 32.88 14.49 -21.88
N LEU A 82 32.14 13.43 -21.55
CA LEU A 82 30.90 13.03 -22.24
C LEU A 82 29.90 14.19 -22.34
N LYS A 83 29.79 15.01 -21.28
CA LYS A 83 28.94 16.22 -21.24
C LYS A 83 29.24 17.25 -22.34
N LYS A 84 30.44 17.22 -22.92
CA LYS A 84 30.90 18.15 -23.97
C LYS A 84 30.83 17.54 -25.38
N LEU A 85 30.52 16.26 -25.51
CA LEU A 85 30.48 15.56 -26.79
C LEU A 85 29.47 16.17 -27.76
N ASN A 86 28.27 16.48 -27.28
CA ASN A 86 27.23 17.09 -28.11
C ASN A 86 27.67 18.46 -28.67
N GLY A 87 28.32 19.28 -27.84
CA GLY A 87 28.86 20.57 -28.28
C GLY A 87 29.99 20.45 -29.31
N TRP A 88 30.76 19.35 -29.27
CA TRP A 88 31.75 19.07 -30.31
C TRP A 88 31.09 18.61 -31.62
N LEU A 89 30.16 17.64 -31.56
CA LEU A 89 29.41 17.17 -32.73
C LEU A 89 28.66 18.30 -33.45
N PHE A 90 28.10 19.22 -32.66
CA PHE A 90 27.43 20.41 -33.16
C PHE A 90 28.36 21.37 -33.93
N SER A 91 29.66 21.36 -33.63
CA SER A 91 30.67 22.20 -34.31
C SER A 91 31.24 21.58 -35.60
N ILE A 92 30.87 20.34 -35.93
CA ILE A 92 31.37 19.66 -37.11
C ILE A 92 30.67 20.19 -38.37
N ASN A 93 31.47 20.46 -39.40
CA ASN A 93 30.95 20.79 -40.72
C ASN A 93 30.50 19.50 -41.45
N PRO A 94 29.22 19.34 -41.81
CA PRO A 94 28.70 18.15 -42.50
C PRO A 94 29.38 17.83 -43.84
N GLU A 95 29.89 18.84 -44.55
CA GLU A 95 30.61 18.66 -45.83
C GLU A 95 31.93 17.89 -45.66
N LYS A 96 32.50 17.90 -44.45
CA LYS A 96 33.76 17.21 -44.14
C LYS A 96 33.56 15.81 -43.57
N VAL A 97 32.32 15.35 -43.51
CA VAL A 97 31.92 14.04 -42.97
C VAL A 97 31.59 13.10 -44.13
N ARG A 98 31.75 11.80 -43.91
CA ARG A 98 31.42 10.75 -44.88
C ARG A 98 29.95 10.88 -45.34
N ALA A 99 29.70 10.63 -46.63
CA ALA A 99 28.41 10.94 -47.26
C ALA A 99 27.22 10.17 -46.67
N ASP A 100 27.40 8.91 -46.30
CA ASP A 100 26.37 8.00 -45.75
C ASP A 100 25.80 8.42 -44.38
N ILE A 101 26.52 9.25 -43.63
CA ILE A 101 26.13 9.71 -42.28
C ILE A 101 25.89 11.22 -42.23
N ARG A 102 26.15 11.95 -43.32
CA ARG A 102 25.99 13.41 -43.40
C ARG A 102 24.57 13.84 -43.01
N ASP A 103 23.56 13.21 -43.59
CA ASP A 103 22.16 13.54 -43.31
C ASP A 103 21.78 13.22 -41.85
N LYS A 104 22.36 12.16 -41.27
CA LYS A 104 22.15 11.83 -39.85
C LYS A 104 22.75 12.90 -38.95
N LEU A 105 23.93 13.42 -39.28
CA LEU A 105 24.56 14.51 -38.53
C LEU A 105 23.76 15.80 -38.64
N ILE A 106 23.27 16.16 -39.83
CA ILE A 106 22.43 17.36 -40.03
C ILE A 106 21.15 17.26 -39.19
N LYS A 107 20.44 16.13 -39.25
CA LYS A 107 19.26 15.87 -38.41
C LYS A 107 19.57 15.98 -36.92
N TYR A 108 20.70 15.46 -36.49
CA TYR A 108 21.16 15.55 -35.11
C TYR A 108 21.47 16.99 -34.68
N GLN A 109 22.08 17.80 -35.56
CA GLN A 109 22.36 19.21 -35.31
C GLN A 109 21.05 20.02 -35.19
N GLU A 110 20.06 19.74 -36.04
CA GLU A 110 18.73 20.35 -35.97
C GLU A 110 17.98 20.00 -34.68
N GLU A 111 18.08 18.74 -34.24
CA GLU A 111 17.56 18.31 -32.95
C GLU A 111 18.23 19.07 -31.79
N CYS A 112 19.55 19.29 -31.86
CA CYS A 112 20.26 20.09 -30.86
C CYS A 112 19.77 21.55 -30.83
N PHE A 113 19.47 22.16 -31.98
CA PHE A 113 18.88 23.50 -32.04
C PHE A 113 17.52 23.55 -31.35
N THR A 114 16.67 22.56 -31.63
CA THR A 114 15.33 22.46 -31.02
C THR A 114 15.42 22.27 -29.51
N VAL A 115 16.30 21.38 -29.03
CA VAL A 115 16.54 21.14 -27.60
C VAL A 115 17.04 22.41 -26.90
N LEU A 116 17.98 23.14 -27.51
CA LEU A 116 18.50 24.37 -26.94
C LEU A 116 17.40 25.46 -26.89
N HIS A 117 16.63 25.60 -27.96
CA HIS A 117 15.51 26.54 -28.03
C HIS A 117 14.46 26.21 -26.96
N ASP A 118 14.01 24.96 -26.88
CA ASP A 118 12.98 24.53 -25.93
C ASP A 118 13.42 24.70 -24.49
N TYR A 119 14.69 24.39 -24.17
CA TYR A 119 15.22 24.65 -22.83
C TYR A 119 15.12 26.13 -22.44
N TRP A 120 15.52 27.05 -23.33
CA TRP A 120 15.53 28.49 -23.02
C TRP A 120 14.16 29.16 -23.13
N THR A 121 13.24 28.63 -23.95
CA THR A 121 11.92 29.25 -24.19
C THR A 121 10.79 28.62 -23.36
N LYS A 122 10.81 27.30 -23.17
CA LYS A 122 9.81 26.55 -22.40
C LYS A 122 10.29 26.21 -20.99
N GLY A 123 11.57 26.44 -20.69
CA GLY A 123 12.20 26.15 -19.39
C GLY A 123 12.59 24.67 -19.20
N LYS A 124 12.27 23.80 -20.17
CA LYS A 124 12.65 22.38 -20.16
C LYS A 124 12.82 21.86 -21.58
N ALA A 125 13.71 20.90 -21.75
CA ALA A 125 13.84 20.14 -22.98
C ALA A 125 13.70 18.65 -22.66
N GLU A 126 12.76 17.99 -23.33
CA GLU A 126 12.43 16.58 -23.12
C GLU A 126 12.88 15.76 -24.32
N ASN A 127 13.50 14.61 -24.07
CA ASN A 127 13.85 13.67 -25.12
C ASN A 127 12.81 12.53 -25.12
N PRO A 128 11.88 12.50 -26.10
CA PRO A 128 10.81 11.49 -26.13
C PRO A 128 11.33 10.07 -26.35
N ARG A 129 12.58 9.90 -26.81
CA ARG A 129 13.20 8.59 -27.01
C ARG A 129 13.76 8.01 -25.71
N LYS A 130 13.94 8.86 -24.70
CA LYS A 130 14.46 8.45 -23.39
C LYS A 130 13.26 8.13 -22.52
N LYS A 131 12.93 6.84 -22.44
CA LYS A 131 11.93 6.33 -21.49
C LYS A 131 12.43 6.54 -20.06
N THR A 132 11.52 6.51 -19.09
CA THR A 132 11.79 6.89 -17.69
C THR A 132 13.06 6.24 -17.14
N SER A 133 13.87 7.03 -16.43
CA SER A 133 15.12 6.54 -15.84
C SER A 133 14.81 5.51 -14.75
N VAL A 134 15.73 4.58 -14.51
CA VAL A 134 15.66 3.62 -13.39
C VAL A 134 15.33 4.31 -12.06
N ASP A 135 15.86 5.52 -11.86
CA ASP A 135 15.61 6.34 -10.67
C ASP A 135 14.15 6.84 -10.57
N GLU A 136 13.53 7.20 -11.69
CA GLU A 136 12.15 7.71 -11.76
C GLU A 136 11.13 6.59 -11.50
N CYS A 137 11.48 5.34 -11.81
CA CYS A 137 10.66 4.17 -11.50
C CYS A 137 10.80 3.67 -10.05
N THR A 138 11.71 4.23 -9.24
CA THR A 138 11.90 3.79 -7.85
C THR A 138 10.62 3.85 -7.01
N PRO A 139 9.85 4.95 -7.03
CA PRO A 139 8.59 5.03 -6.27
C PRO A 139 7.55 3.98 -6.73
N LEU A 140 7.55 3.64 -8.03
CA LEU A 140 6.69 2.59 -8.57
C LEU A 140 7.11 1.20 -8.08
N ARG A 141 8.42 0.92 -8.02
CA ARG A 141 8.95 -0.33 -7.45
C ARG A 141 8.62 -0.46 -5.97
N ASP A 142 8.66 0.63 -5.22
CA ASP A 142 8.24 0.65 -3.80
C ASP A 142 6.74 0.37 -3.64
N ALA A 143 5.90 0.93 -4.51
CA ALA A 143 4.47 0.63 -4.54
C ALA A 143 4.21 -0.86 -4.86
N VAL A 144 4.95 -1.45 -5.80
CA VAL A 144 4.90 -2.90 -6.10
C VAL A 144 5.31 -3.74 -4.90
N ASN A 145 6.39 -3.37 -4.20
CA ASN A 145 6.83 -4.05 -2.98
C ASN A 145 5.73 -4.05 -1.91
N MET A 146 5.04 -2.91 -1.75
CA MET A 146 3.90 -2.80 -0.84
C MET A 146 2.75 -3.73 -1.25
N LEU A 147 2.42 -3.78 -2.55
CA LEU A 147 1.38 -4.67 -3.09
C LEU A 147 1.69 -6.14 -2.85
N VAL A 148 2.90 -6.59 -3.19
CA VAL A 148 3.39 -7.96 -2.98
C VAL A 148 3.29 -8.32 -1.49
N SER A 149 3.74 -7.43 -0.60
CA SER A 149 3.71 -7.65 0.85
C SER A 149 2.28 -7.73 1.41
N LYS A 150 1.38 -6.84 0.99
CA LYS A 150 0.02 -6.73 1.52
C LYS A 150 -0.93 -7.78 0.95
N LYS A 151 -0.80 -8.14 -0.33
CA LYS A 151 -1.69 -9.10 -1.02
C LYS A 151 -1.12 -10.50 -1.14
N HIS A 152 0.13 -10.71 -0.73
CA HIS A 152 0.84 -11.99 -0.84
C HIS A 152 0.91 -12.49 -2.30
N LEU A 153 0.97 -11.55 -3.25
CA LEU A 153 1.15 -11.82 -4.67
C LEU A 153 2.63 -12.08 -4.97
N MET A 154 2.92 -12.85 -6.01
CA MET A 154 4.27 -12.97 -6.52
C MET A 154 4.64 -11.73 -7.34
N TYR A 155 5.91 -11.32 -7.33
CA TYR A 155 6.39 -10.17 -8.10
C TYR A 155 5.98 -10.20 -9.59
N PRO A 156 6.05 -11.33 -10.32
CA PRO A 156 5.62 -11.39 -11.71
C PRO A 156 4.14 -11.04 -11.90
N GLU A 157 3.28 -11.43 -10.96
CA GLU A 157 1.84 -11.16 -11.00
C GLU A 157 1.59 -9.66 -10.80
N ALA A 158 2.26 -9.05 -9.82
CA ALA A 158 2.16 -7.62 -9.56
C ALA A 158 2.62 -6.77 -10.77
N TYR A 159 3.72 -7.17 -11.43
CA TYR A 159 4.17 -6.50 -12.66
C TYR A 159 3.22 -6.76 -13.84
N ALA A 160 2.67 -7.97 -13.98
CA ALA A 160 1.70 -8.28 -15.03
C ALA A 160 0.46 -7.38 -14.97
N MET A 161 0.01 -6.99 -13.77
CA MET A 161 -1.10 -6.05 -13.61
C MET A 161 -0.77 -4.67 -14.20
N ILE A 162 0.44 -4.17 -13.98
CA ILE A 162 0.89 -2.88 -14.53
C ILE A 162 1.06 -2.99 -16.05
N HIS A 163 1.71 -4.06 -16.51
CA HIS A 163 1.93 -4.33 -17.93
C HIS A 163 0.61 -4.37 -18.71
N GLN A 164 -0.39 -5.08 -18.17
CA GLN A 164 -1.73 -5.16 -18.75
C GLN A 164 -2.45 -3.81 -18.76
N ARG A 165 -2.34 -3.03 -17.67
CA ARG A 165 -3.06 -1.75 -17.53
C ARG A 165 -2.51 -0.67 -18.46
N PHE A 166 -1.20 -0.60 -18.60
CA PHE A 166 -0.51 0.44 -19.37
C PHE A 166 -0.06 -0.03 -20.76
N ASN A 167 -0.30 -1.30 -21.09
CA ASN A 167 0.08 -1.93 -22.36
C ASN A 167 1.59 -1.79 -22.66
N VAL A 168 2.41 -2.15 -21.68
CA VAL A 168 3.88 -2.11 -21.73
C VAL A 168 4.48 -3.47 -21.38
N GLU A 169 5.62 -3.83 -21.96
CA GLU A 169 6.31 -5.10 -21.64
C GLU A 169 7.16 -5.01 -20.36
N SER A 170 7.58 -3.79 -20.02
CA SER A 170 8.36 -3.48 -18.81
C SER A 170 7.97 -2.12 -18.23
N ILE A 171 8.07 -1.98 -16.91
CA ILE A 171 7.81 -0.70 -16.20
C ILE A 171 8.77 0.43 -16.61
N GLU A 172 9.93 0.10 -17.17
CA GLU A 172 10.89 1.07 -17.70
C GLU A 172 10.41 1.71 -19.01
N GLU A 173 9.33 1.18 -19.59
CA GLU A 173 8.73 1.72 -20.80
C GLU A 173 7.67 2.79 -20.57
N LEU A 174 7.32 3.04 -19.30
CA LEU A 174 6.30 4.01 -18.93
C LEU A 174 6.78 5.45 -19.20
N ASP A 175 5.85 6.29 -19.66
CA ASP A 175 6.09 7.73 -19.72
C ASP A 175 6.10 8.35 -18.32
N ALA A 176 6.79 9.48 -18.16
CA ALA A 176 6.88 10.19 -16.88
C ALA A 176 5.49 10.59 -16.31
N SER A 177 4.51 10.81 -17.18
CA SER A 177 3.12 11.10 -16.80
C SER A 177 2.33 9.85 -16.37
N GLN A 178 2.75 8.66 -16.81
CA GLN A 178 2.12 7.39 -16.49
C GLN A 178 2.61 6.80 -15.17
N ILE A 179 3.82 7.14 -14.72
CA ILE A 179 4.36 6.66 -13.44
C ILE A 179 3.42 6.99 -12.26
N PRO A 180 2.96 8.25 -12.05
CA PRO A 180 2.04 8.56 -10.97
C PRO A 180 0.71 7.79 -11.08
N GLN A 181 0.20 7.59 -12.31
CA GLN A 181 -1.03 6.85 -12.56
C GLN A 181 -0.87 5.36 -12.24
N ALA A 182 0.30 4.78 -12.53
CA ALA A 182 0.61 3.40 -12.21
C ALA A 182 0.73 3.18 -10.70
N ILE A 183 1.35 4.12 -9.98
CA ILE A 183 1.42 4.12 -8.52
C ILE A 183 0.01 4.21 -7.93
N GLU A 184 -0.81 5.16 -8.40
CA GLU A 184 -2.20 5.32 -7.97
C GLU A 184 -3.00 4.03 -8.21
N TYR A 185 -2.84 3.42 -9.38
CA TYR A 185 -3.48 2.14 -9.70
C TYR A 185 -3.08 1.03 -8.72
N ILE A 186 -1.78 0.87 -8.44
CA ILE A 186 -1.30 -0.12 -7.48
C ILE A 186 -1.84 0.16 -6.08
N HIS A 187 -1.75 1.40 -5.61
CA HIS A 187 -2.29 1.79 -4.30
C HIS A 187 -3.79 1.50 -4.22
N ARG A 188 -4.53 1.77 -5.29
CA ARG A 188 -5.95 1.43 -5.38
C ARG A 188 -6.16 -0.08 -5.30
N VAL A 189 -5.39 -0.91 -5.99
CA VAL A 189 -5.47 -2.38 -5.89
C VAL A 189 -5.14 -2.87 -4.46
N VAL A 190 -4.15 -2.26 -3.80
CA VAL A 190 -3.84 -2.55 -2.38
C VAL A 190 -5.07 -2.30 -1.51
N LEU A 191 -5.70 -1.14 -1.67
CA LEU A 191 -6.89 -0.72 -0.94
C LEU A 191 -8.15 -1.52 -1.33
N GLU A 192 -8.31 -1.89 -2.60
CA GLU A 192 -9.50 -2.57 -3.16
C GLU A 192 -9.67 -4.02 -2.69
N GLY A 193 -8.80 -4.53 -1.82
CA GLY A 193 -9.12 -5.73 -1.04
C GLY A 193 -8.77 -5.62 0.44
N GLU A 194 -8.72 -4.40 0.97
CA GLU A 194 -9.08 -4.13 2.36
C GLU A 194 -10.55 -3.66 2.39
N PHE A 195 -11.45 -4.36 1.69
CA PHE A 195 -12.84 -4.34 2.13
C PHE A 195 -12.90 -5.24 3.38
N ILE A 196 -12.42 -4.71 4.51
CA ILE A 196 -13.04 -5.04 5.79
C ILE A 196 -14.42 -4.43 5.62
N GLY A 197 -15.36 -5.22 5.07
CA GLY A 197 -16.73 -4.80 5.05
C GLY A 197 -17.06 -4.26 6.44
N LYS A 198 -17.87 -3.21 6.50
CA LYS A 198 -18.66 -2.97 7.72
C LYS A 198 -19.10 -4.38 8.12
N GLN A 199 -18.60 -4.89 9.26
CA GLN A 199 -19.13 -6.14 9.76
C GLN A 199 -20.63 -5.86 9.79
N GLU A 200 -21.39 -6.45 8.87
CA GLU A 200 -22.77 -6.73 9.15
C GLU A 200 -22.63 -7.52 10.43
N GLU A 201 -22.94 -6.86 11.55
CA GLU A 201 -22.94 -7.47 12.87
C GLU A 201 -23.53 -8.84 12.64
N LEU A 202 -22.72 -9.90 12.86
CA LEU A 202 -23.19 -11.28 12.75
C LEU A 202 -24.58 -11.27 13.37
N PRO A 203 -25.66 -11.65 12.65
CA PRO A 203 -27.01 -11.47 13.15
C PRO A 203 -27.00 -12.03 14.56
N ALA A 204 -27.22 -11.14 15.54
CA ALA A 204 -26.98 -11.45 16.94
C ALA A 204 -27.55 -12.85 17.20
N PRO A 205 -26.78 -13.79 17.78
CA PRO A 205 -27.20 -15.17 17.90
C PRO A 205 -28.62 -15.16 18.41
N LYS A 206 -29.59 -15.62 17.57
CA LYS A 206 -31.00 -15.54 17.89
C LYS A 206 -31.18 -16.22 19.25
N LEU A 207 -31.37 -15.42 20.29
CA LEU A 207 -31.58 -15.94 21.61
C LEU A 207 -32.94 -16.60 21.62
N ASP A 208 -33.00 -17.88 21.98
CA ASP A 208 -34.25 -18.60 22.13
C ASP A 208 -34.93 -18.18 23.45
N ILE A 209 -35.57 -17.01 23.41
CA ILE A 209 -36.22 -16.37 24.57
C ILE A 209 -37.75 -16.51 24.55
N ASN A 210 -38.25 -17.62 24.02
CA ASN A 210 -39.69 -17.85 23.90
C ASN A 210 -40.26 -18.53 25.17
N PHE A 211 -41.02 -17.77 25.96
CA PHE A 211 -41.73 -18.25 27.16
C PHE A 211 -43.24 -18.00 27.04
N PRO A 212 -43.95 -18.70 26.13
CA PRO A 212 -45.39 -18.56 25.98
C PRO A 212 -46.12 -19.10 27.24
N ILE A 213 -47.39 -18.76 27.43
CA ILE A 213 -48.13 -19.22 28.63
C ILE A 213 -48.21 -20.76 28.73
N SER A 214 -48.15 -21.47 27.60
CA SER A 214 -48.05 -22.93 27.51
C SER A 214 -46.76 -23.50 28.09
N TRP A 215 -45.70 -22.69 28.22
CA TRP A 215 -44.43 -23.10 28.81
C TRP A 215 -44.58 -23.66 30.23
N PHE A 216 -45.51 -23.10 31.01
CA PHE A 216 -45.83 -23.60 32.35
C PHE A 216 -46.41 -25.01 32.34
N ALA A 217 -47.16 -25.40 31.31
CA ALA A 217 -47.72 -26.75 31.21
C ALA A 217 -46.61 -27.81 31.08
N GLU A 218 -45.50 -27.46 30.43
CA GLU A 218 -44.36 -28.36 30.22
C GLU A 218 -43.38 -28.37 31.40
N ASN A 219 -43.18 -27.21 32.04
CA ASN A 219 -42.12 -27.02 33.06
C ASN A 219 -42.64 -27.01 34.50
N ALA A 220 -43.95 -26.87 34.70
CA ALA A 220 -44.61 -26.88 36.00
C ALA A 220 -45.95 -27.63 35.89
N PRO A 221 -45.94 -28.96 35.66
CA PRO A 221 -47.14 -29.74 35.32
C PRO A 221 -48.22 -29.75 36.41
N TYR A 222 -47.87 -29.39 37.65
CA TYR A 222 -48.80 -29.30 38.78
C TYR A 222 -49.31 -27.88 39.05
N ALA A 223 -48.92 -26.90 38.21
CA ALA A 223 -49.32 -25.52 38.31
C ALA A 223 -50.77 -25.33 37.87
N ILE A 224 -51.60 -24.76 38.74
CA ILE A 224 -52.95 -24.35 38.36
C ILE A 224 -52.91 -22.87 37.99
N ILE A 225 -53.08 -22.57 36.70
CA ILE A 225 -53.20 -21.21 36.19
C ILE A 225 -54.69 -20.85 36.15
N ARG A 226 -55.11 -19.83 36.90
CA ARG A 226 -56.49 -19.32 36.87
C ARG A 226 -56.48 -17.88 36.40
N GLN A 227 -57.10 -17.61 35.26
CA GLN A 227 -57.37 -16.23 34.86
C GLN A 227 -58.45 -15.67 35.81
N GLN A 228 -58.11 -14.59 36.51
CA GLN A 228 -59.05 -13.76 37.24
C GLN A 228 -59.49 -12.61 36.33
N CYS A 229 -60.50 -11.84 36.75
CA CYS A 229 -61.11 -10.77 35.96
C CYS A 229 -60.06 -9.91 35.21
N GLY A 230 -60.23 -9.73 33.90
CA GLY A 230 -59.32 -8.96 33.05
C GLY A 230 -57.97 -9.65 32.80
N ASP A 231 -56.88 -8.89 32.96
CA ASP A 231 -55.49 -9.32 32.72
C ASP A 231 -54.82 -9.97 33.95
N THR A 232 -55.58 -10.19 35.03
CA THR A 232 -55.02 -10.73 36.27
C THR A 232 -54.96 -12.26 36.20
N VAL A 233 -53.78 -12.85 36.36
CA VAL A 233 -53.60 -14.30 36.41
C VAL A 233 -53.15 -14.73 37.79
N ALA A 234 -53.90 -15.65 38.41
CA ALA A 234 -53.49 -16.32 39.63
C ALA A 234 -52.64 -17.55 39.29
N LEU A 235 -51.40 -17.54 39.77
CA LEU A 235 -50.44 -18.64 39.69
C LEU A 235 -50.13 -19.16 41.09
N ASP A 236 -49.90 -20.46 41.21
CA ASP A 236 -49.49 -21.04 42.48
C ASP A 236 -48.09 -20.51 42.89
N ARG A 237 -47.90 -20.28 44.19
CA ARG A 237 -46.65 -19.72 44.73
C ARG A 237 -45.44 -20.57 44.35
N SER A 238 -45.59 -21.89 44.35
CA SER A 238 -44.53 -22.84 43.99
C SER A 238 -43.94 -22.52 42.61
N THR A 239 -44.78 -22.15 41.63
CA THR A 239 -44.37 -21.84 40.26
C THR A 239 -43.52 -20.57 40.16
N LEU A 240 -43.85 -19.55 40.95
CA LEU A 240 -43.16 -18.27 40.95
C LEU A 240 -41.79 -18.35 41.64
N VAL A 241 -41.61 -19.31 42.55
CA VAL A 241 -40.37 -19.49 43.31
C VAL A 241 -39.45 -20.52 42.64
N GLU A 242 -39.97 -21.70 42.31
CA GLU A 242 -39.18 -22.87 41.88
C GLU A 242 -38.97 -22.91 40.36
N CYS A 243 -39.93 -22.46 39.56
CA CYS A 243 -39.92 -22.57 38.10
C CYS A 243 -40.30 -21.25 37.40
N SER A 244 -39.58 -20.17 37.72
CA SER A 244 -39.85 -18.84 37.16
C SER A 244 -39.25 -18.66 35.75
N PRO A 245 -40.09 -18.37 34.72
CA PRO A 245 -39.61 -18.02 33.39
C PRO A 245 -38.68 -16.79 33.39
N ALA A 246 -38.95 -15.82 34.26
CA ALA A 246 -38.18 -14.58 34.36
C ALA A 246 -36.72 -14.84 34.79
N TYR A 247 -36.49 -15.78 35.71
CA TYR A 247 -35.12 -16.18 36.07
C TYR A 247 -34.42 -16.94 34.94
N LYS A 248 -35.14 -17.82 34.24
CA LYS A 248 -34.57 -18.54 33.07
C LYS A 248 -34.19 -17.57 31.95
N LEU A 249 -35.01 -16.55 31.69
CA LEU A 249 -34.71 -15.49 30.73
C LEU A 249 -33.44 -14.71 31.11
N ILE A 250 -33.33 -14.28 32.37
CA ILE A 250 -32.14 -13.58 32.89
C ILE A 250 -30.89 -14.45 32.77
N ASP A 251 -30.98 -15.75 33.06
CA ASP A 251 -29.86 -16.68 32.94
C ASP A 251 -29.40 -16.86 31.48
N ILE A 252 -30.34 -16.94 30.54
CA ILE A 252 -30.05 -17.00 29.09
C ILE A 252 -29.37 -15.71 28.64
N LEU A 253 -29.87 -14.54 29.05
CA LEU A 253 -29.28 -13.24 28.72
C LEU A 253 -27.89 -13.07 29.34
N THR A 254 -27.69 -13.52 30.58
CA THR A 254 -26.38 -13.49 31.25
C THR A 254 -25.36 -14.37 30.52
N LYS A 255 -25.76 -15.59 30.12
CA LYS A 255 -24.91 -16.51 29.32
C LYS A 255 -24.59 -15.96 27.94
N ALA A 256 -25.48 -15.16 27.37
CA ALA A 256 -25.27 -14.45 26.11
C ALA A 256 -24.39 -13.19 26.26
N GLY A 257 -23.92 -12.87 27.46
CA GLY A 257 -23.00 -11.75 27.72
C GLY A 257 -23.69 -10.41 28.01
N TYR A 258 -25.01 -10.39 28.19
CA TYR A 258 -25.74 -9.16 28.56
C TYR A 258 -25.67 -8.91 30.07
N ASP A 259 -25.42 -7.66 30.47
CA ASP A 259 -25.51 -7.26 31.87
C ASP A 259 -26.97 -7.04 32.27
N VAL A 260 -27.51 -8.02 33.01
CA VAL A 260 -28.88 -8.03 33.55
C VAL A 260 -28.88 -7.95 35.08
N SER A 261 -27.82 -7.41 35.67
CA SER A 261 -27.64 -7.30 37.13
C SER A 261 -28.77 -6.55 37.83
N ALA A 262 -29.24 -5.44 37.25
CA ALA A 262 -30.34 -4.64 37.77
C ALA A 262 -31.68 -5.42 37.81
N VAL A 263 -32.07 -6.05 36.69
CA VAL A 263 -33.30 -6.85 36.58
C VAL A 263 -33.27 -8.04 37.55
N ARG A 264 -32.09 -8.66 37.70
CA ARG A 264 -31.89 -9.76 38.66
C ARG A 264 -32.04 -9.29 40.11
N ALA A 265 -31.55 -8.10 40.44
CA ALA A 265 -31.70 -7.51 41.76
C ALA A 265 -33.18 -7.20 42.08
N GLU A 266 -33.90 -6.63 41.13
CA GLU A 266 -35.33 -6.32 41.26
C GLU A 266 -36.17 -7.58 41.54
N LEU A 267 -36.01 -8.65 40.74
CA LEU A 267 -36.75 -9.89 40.96
C LEU A 267 -36.42 -10.55 42.31
N LYS A 268 -35.16 -10.47 42.76
CA LYS A 268 -34.77 -10.95 44.10
C LYS A 268 -35.47 -10.15 45.20
N ALA A 269 -35.52 -8.82 45.06
CA ALA A 269 -36.19 -7.95 46.02
C ALA A 269 -37.70 -8.24 46.09
N LEU A 270 -38.38 -8.38 44.94
CA LEU A 270 -39.80 -8.74 44.89
C LEU A 270 -40.09 -10.09 45.56
N ARG A 271 -39.24 -11.11 45.32
CA ARG A 271 -39.37 -12.42 45.99
C ARG A 271 -39.18 -12.33 47.50
N HIS A 272 -38.21 -11.56 47.95
CA HIS A 272 -37.98 -11.33 49.37
C HIS A 272 -39.18 -10.66 50.03
N LEU A 273 -39.69 -9.59 49.41
CA LEU A 273 -40.91 -8.90 49.88
C LEU A 273 -42.09 -9.86 49.97
N MET A 274 -42.35 -10.68 48.95
CA MET A 274 -43.44 -11.68 48.99
C MET A 274 -43.25 -12.71 50.13
N ALA A 275 -42.01 -13.12 50.42
CA ALA A 275 -41.72 -14.03 51.51
C ALA A 275 -41.99 -13.39 52.88
N GLU A 276 -41.58 -12.14 53.08
CA GLU A 276 -41.85 -11.37 54.30
C GLU A 276 -43.35 -11.14 54.50
N GLN A 277 -44.07 -10.73 53.45
CA GLN A 277 -45.52 -10.55 53.51
C GLN A 277 -46.23 -11.86 53.86
N SER A 278 -45.80 -12.98 53.28
CA SER A 278 -46.34 -14.28 53.64
C SER A 278 -46.05 -14.67 55.09
N TRP A 279 -44.89 -14.30 55.63
CA TRP A 279 -44.55 -14.57 57.03
C TRP A 279 -45.38 -13.69 57.97
N ALA A 280 -45.50 -12.39 57.70
CA ALA A 280 -46.34 -11.47 58.46
C ALA A 280 -47.81 -11.91 58.50
N LEU A 281 -48.36 -12.36 57.36
CA LEU A 281 -49.72 -12.90 57.31
C LEU A 281 -49.89 -14.18 58.14
N LYS A 282 -48.89 -15.07 58.17
CA LYS A 282 -48.91 -16.26 59.04
C LYS A 282 -48.88 -15.89 60.52
N GLU A 283 -48.08 -14.89 60.91
CA GLU A 283 -48.04 -14.38 62.27
C GLU A 283 -49.39 -13.76 62.67
N ILE A 284 -49.98 -12.91 61.82
CA ILE A 284 -51.31 -12.34 62.08
C ILE A 284 -52.36 -13.45 62.27
N ALA A 285 -52.33 -14.48 61.42
CA ALA A 285 -53.22 -15.63 61.54
C ALA A 285 -52.99 -16.43 62.83
N SER A 286 -51.73 -16.59 63.27
CA SER A 286 -51.39 -17.29 64.52
C SER A 286 -51.93 -16.53 65.74
N PHE A 287 -51.79 -15.20 65.77
CA PHE A 287 -52.35 -14.35 66.82
C PHE A 287 -53.88 -14.38 66.84
N ALA A 288 -54.53 -14.34 65.67
CA ALA A 288 -55.98 -14.49 65.57
C ALA A 288 -56.46 -15.84 66.14
N ALA A 289 -55.77 -16.94 65.81
CA ALA A 289 -56.10 -18.27 66.31
C ALA A 289 -55.83 -18.47 67.82
N ILE A 290 -54.88 -17.71 68.40
CA ILE A 290 -54.65 -17.67 69.85
C ILE A 290 -55.77 -16.89 70.54
N ARG A 291 -56.14 -15.72 70.00
CA ARG A 291 -57.25 -14.90 70.53
C ARG A 291 -58.57 -15.69 70.52
N ASP A 292 -58.89 -16.38 69.44
CA ASP A 292 -60.13 -17.15 69.34
C ASP A 292 -60.13 -18.30 70.37
N ARG A 293 -59.01 -18.99 70.58
CA ARG A 293 -58.87 -19.99 71.65
C ARG A 293 -59.02 -19.39 73.06
N ALA A 294 -58.48 -18.20 73.31
CA ALA A 294 -58.61 -17.51 74.60
C ALA A 294 -60.05 -17.04 74.86
N CYS A 295 -60.78 -16.60 73.84
CA CYS A 295 -62.20 -16.23 73.96
C CYS A 295 -63.11 -17.44 74.25
N HIS A 296 -62.70 -18.65 73.86
CA HIS A 296 -63.44 -19.89 74.13
C HIS A 296 -63.02 -20.58 75.45
N SER A 297 -62.01 -20.05 76.15
CA SER A 297 -61.58 -20.54 77.48
C SER A 297 -61.92 -19.55 78.60
N ILE A 298 -63.17 -19.06 78.65
CA ILE A 298 -63.71 -18.53 79.89
C ILE A 298 -64.35 -19.73 80.61
N LYS A 299 -63.60 -20.35 81.52
CA LYS A 299 -64.20 -21.20 82.55
C LYS A 299 -64.68 -20.30 83.68
N LEU A 300 -65.98 -20.37 83.99
CA LEU A 300 -66.53 -19.98 85.30
C LEU A 300 -65.87 -20.83 86.40
#